data_AF-A0AAV2L1Q7-F1
#
_entry.id   AF-A0AAV2L1Q7-F1
#
_cell.length_a   1.000
_cell.length_b   1.000
_cell.length_c   1.000
_cell.angle_alpha   90.00
_cell.angle_beta   90.00
_cell.angle_gamma   90.00
#
_symmetry.space_group_name_H-M   'P 1'
#
loop_
_entity.id
_entity.type
_entity.pdbx_description
1 polymer ?
#
loop_
_entity_poly.entity_id
_entity_poly.type
_entity_poly.pdbx_seq_one_letter_code
_entity_poly.pdbx_strand_id
1 'polypeptide(L)'
;MADIDAVSNGFAELAGTPLLNKAVGAIDGCHVRIKPPSLHRLDYLNYKGSVHDTRILKNSSFYLARRYPPTGYFILGDGGYPCLEGPIALITPYREPVNGRAQRKFNYHLSRARSSVERAFGIMKTRWRSTLFRALEGCYGERMKRTGLVKREDCLRMELEKQTGSMVQRRQSPTEYPHWGSRQD
;
A
#
# COMPACT_ATOMS: atom_id res chain seq x y z
N MET A 1 -18.77 -4.66 17.02
CA MET A 1 -17.79 -5.16 18.02
C MET A 1 -17.50 -6.64 17.81
N ALA A 2 -18.49 -7.54 17.67
CA ALA A 2 -18.24 -8.97 17.42
C ALA A 2 -17.19 -9.30 16.34
N ASP A 3 -17.19 -8.54 15.23
CA ASP A 3 -16.21 -8.71 14.14
C ASP A 3 -14.77 -8.31 14.54
N ILE A 4 -14.60 -7.22 15.29
CA ILE A 4 -13.26 -6.76 15.70
C ILE A 4 -12.63 -7.71 16.71
N ASP A 5 -13.45 -8.27 17.60
CA ASP A 5 -12.98 -9.24 18.60
C ASP A 5 -12.57 -10.56 17.95
N ALA A 6 -13.30 -11.01 16.91
CA ALA A 6 -12.91 -12.17 16.12
C ALA A 6 -11.55 -11.97 15.42
N VAL A 7 -11.35 -10.81 14.78
CA VAL A 7 -10.06 -10.46 14.18
C VAL A 7 -8.95 -10.43 15.23
N SER A 8 -9.23 -9.83 16.39
CA SER A 8 -8.27 -9.69 17.48
C SER A 8 -7.84 -11.04 18.07
N ASN A 9 -8.79 -11.96 18.23
CA ASN A 9 -8.52 -13.33 18.63
C ASN A 9 -7.67 -14.06 17.59
N GLY A 10 -7.97 -13.88 16.29
CA GLY A 10 -7.18 -14.44 15.21
C GLY A 10 -5.71 -13.97 15.24
N PHE A 11 -5.46 -12.70 15.56
CA PHE A 11 -4.09 -12.20 15.74
C PHE A 11 -3.38 -12.82 16.94
N ALA A 12 -4.06 -13.01 18.07
CA ALA A 12 -3.50 -13.69 19.24
C ALA A 12 -3.13 -15.14 18.93
N GLU A 13 -3.99 -15.86 18.19
CA GLU A 13 -3.75 -17.23 17.74
C GLU A 13 -2.55 -17.32 16.78
N LEU A 14 -2.50 -16.45 15.77
CA LEU A 14 -1.38 -16.37 14.82
C LEU A 14 -0.05 -16.07 15.54
N ALA A 15 -0.08 -15.14 16.50
CA ALA A 15 1.07 -14.78 17.32
C ALA A 15 1.52 -15.92 18.24
N GLY A 16 0.60 -16.82 18.62
CA GLY A 16 0.81 -17.81 19.67
C GLY A 16 0.97 -17.16 21.06
N THR A 17 0.30 -16.03 21.29
CA THR A 17 0.34 -15.31 22.58
C THR A 17 -0.89 -14.42 22.77
N PRO A 18 -1.45 -14.33 23.99
CA PRO A 18 -2.55 -13.41 24.29
C PRO A 18 -2.10 -11.93 24.28
N LEU A 19 -0.79 -11.65 24.26
CA LEU A 19 -0.28 -10.27 24.26
C LEU A 19 -0.74 -9.44 23.06
N LEU A 20 -1.12 -10.09 21.96
CA LEU A 20 -1.60 -9.43 20.74
C LEU A 20 -3.13 -9.56 20.57
N ASN A 21 -3.88 -9.85 21.64
CA ASN A 21 -5.34 -9.96 21.62
C ASN A 21 -6.10 -8.62 21.47
N LYS A 22 -5.37 -7.53 21.22
CA LYS A 22 -5.90 -6.22 20.83
C LYS A 22 -5.39 -5.76 19.46
N ALA A 23 -4.61 -6.60 18.77
CA ALA A 23 -4.18 -6.34 17.40
C ALA A 23 -5.34 -6.59 16.44
N VAL A 24 -5.74 -5.58 15.68
CA VAL A 24 -6.93 -5.66 14.80
C VAL A 24 -6.58 -5.57 13.32
N GLY A 25 -5.31 -5.37 13.02
CA GLY A 25 -4.80 -5.34 11.66
C GLY A 25 -3.29 -5.34 11.63
N ALA A 26 -2.74 -5.48 10.43
CA ALA A 26 -1.32 -5.31 10.17
C ALA A 26 -1.11 -4.47 8.90
N ILE A 27 -0.08 -3.63 8.90
CA ILE A 27 0.34 -2.82 7.75
C ILE A 27 1.76 -3.20 7.35
N ASP A 28 2.02 -3.24 6.04
CA ASP A 28 3.31 -3.60 5.47
C ASP A 28 3.62 -2.68 4.29
N GLY A 29 4.86 -2.19 4.21
CA GLY A 29 5.34 -1.42 3.08
C GLY A 29 5.53 -2.29 1.83
N CYS A 30 5.06 -1.83 0.68
CA CYS A 30 5.25 -2.55 -0.59
C CYS A 30 5.46 -1.60 -1.76
N HIS A 31 6.66 -1.59 -2.34
CA HIS A 31 6.92 -0.88 -3.60
C HIS A 31 6.53 -1.75 -4.80
N VAL A 32 5.47 -1.34 -5.50
CA VAL A 32 5.11 -1.91 -6.81
C VAL A 32 5.45 -0.88 -7.88
N ARG A 33 6.36 -1.26 -8.79
CA ARG A 33 6.67 -0.42 -9.95
C ARG A 33 5.54 -0.53 -10.96
N ILE A 34 4.91 0.59 -11.23
CA ILE A 34 3.85 0.73 -12.22
C ILE A 34 4.22 1.88 -13.16
N LYS A 35 3.98 1.70 -14.46
CA LYS A 35 3.98 2.83 -15.38
C LYS A 35 2.66 3.55 -15.16
N PRO A 36 2.65 4.82 -14.71
CA PRO A 36 1.40 5.53 -14.51
C PRO A 36 0.66 5.62 -15.86
N PRO A 37 -0.62 5.24 -15.94
CA PRO A 37 -1.43 5.46 -17.13
C PRO A 37 -1.46 6.95 -17.48
N SER A 38 -1.60 7.24 -18.78
CA SER A 38 -1.71 8.62 -19.29
C SER A 38 -2.96 9.31 -18.75
N LEU A 39 -4.05 8.57 -18.58
CA LEU A 39 -5.27 8.99 -17.92
C LEU A 39 -5.14 8.73 -16.40
N HIS A 40 -5.51 9.70 -15.56
CA HIS A 40 -5.40 9.62 -14.08
C HIS A 40 -3.99 9.60 -13.50
N ARG A 41 -2.99 10.15 -14.20
CA ARG A 41 -1.61 10.27 -13.70
C ARG A 41 -1.52 10.85 -12.27
N LEU A 42 -2.44 11.73 -11.89
CA LEU A 42 -2.46 12.38 -10.57
C LEU A 42 -2.91 11.45 -9.42
N ASP A 43 -3.67 10.39 -9.72
CA ASP A 43 -4.04 9.37 -8.72
C ASP A 43 -2.86 8.45 -8.38
N TYR A 44 -1.82 8.49 -9.21
CA TYR A 44 -0.54 7.82 -8.98
C TYR A 44 0.44 8.81 -8.38
N LEU A 45 0.67 8.70 -7.07
CA LEU A 45 1.71 9.47 -6.37
C LEU A 45 3.09 9.10 -6.93
N ASN A 46 3.61 9.94 -7.82
CA ASN A 46 4.95 9.80 -8.36
C ASN A 46 5.97 10.34 -7.37
N TYR A 47 6.36 9.50 -6.42
CA TYR A 47 7.60 9.74 -5.70
C TYR A 47 8.76 9.27 -6.58
N LYS A 48 9.63 10.20 -7.02
CA LYS A 48 10.88 9.83 -7.68
C LYS A 48 11.73 9.02 -6.70
N GLY A 49 11.95 7.74 -7.00
CA GLY A 49 12.77 6.83 -6.18
C GLY A 49 12.00 6.11 -5.07
N SER A 50 12.73 5.50 -4.13
CA SER A 50 12.14 4.83 -2.97
C SER A 50 11.78 5.84 -1.90
N VAL A 51 10.55 5.80 -1.41
CA VAL A 51 10.09 6.64 -0.29
C VAL A 51 9.88 5.81 0.95
N HIS A 52 10.27 6.37 2.09
CA HIS A 52 10.07 5.76 3.40
C HIS A 52 8.59 5.53 3.67
N ASP A 53 8.28 4.33 4.16
CA ASP A 53 6.91 3.91 4.46
C ASP A 53 6.23 4.85 5.47
N THR A 54 7.00 5.40 6.41
CA THR A 54 6.54 6.44 7.33
C THR A 54 5.95 7.66 6.60
N ARG A 55 6.57 8.10 5.50
CA ARG A 55 6.07 9.25 4.72
C ARG A 55 4.81 8.88 3.96
N ILE A 56 4.73 7.68 3.42
CA ILE A 56 3.53 7.18 2.75
C ILE A 56 2.36 7.10 3.76
N LEU A 57 2.60 6.53 4.93
CA LEU A 57 1.61 6.44 6.00
C LEU A 57 1.08 7.82 6.36
N LYS A 58 1.96 8.78 6.70
CA LYS A 58 1.55 10.13 7.15
C LYS A 58 0.74 10.93 6.12
N ASN A 59 0.94 10.67 4.83
CA ASN A 59 0.21 11.34 3.75
C ASN A 59 -1.01 10.54 3.26
N SER A 60 -1.24 9.33 3.78
CA SER A 60 -2.38 8.51 3.40
C SER A 60 -3.69 9.05 3.99
N SER A 61 -4.78 8.91 3.25
CA SER A 61 -6.13 9.21 3.75
C SER A 61 -6.47 8.40 5.00
N PHE A 62 -5.93 7.18 5.11
CA PHE A 62 -6.04 6.33 6.29
C PHE A 62 -5.50 7.01 7.55
N TYR A 63 -4.27 7.52 7.51
CA TYR A 63 -3.64 8.24 8.63
C TYR A 63 -4.33 9.56 8.95
N LEU A 64 -4.73 10.30 7.93
CA LEU A 64 -5.40 11.59 8.10
C LEU A 64 -6.83 11.44 8.66
N ALA A 65 -7.53 10.36 8.34
CA ALA A 65 -8.89 10.12 8.80
C ALA A 65 -8.97 9.76 10.29
N ARG A 66 -7.93 9.12 10.86
CA ARG A 66 -7.85 8.76 12.29
C ARG A 66 -9.04 7.95 12.82
N ARG A 67 -9.72 7.20 11.94
CA ARG A 67 -10.95 6.44 12.27
C ARG A 67 -10.69 5.04 12.80
N TYR A 68 -9.47 4.54 12.61
CA TYR A 68 -9.10 3.17 12.89
C TYR A 68 -7.64 3.13 13.36
N PRO A 69 -7.27 2.29 14.34
CA PRO A 69 -8.13 1.33 15.04
C PRO A 69 -9.04 2.01 16.09
N PRO A 70 -10.14 1.37 16.51
CA PRO A 70 -10.94 1.85 17.64
C PRO A 70 -10.13 1.92 18.93
N THR A 71 -10.56 2.76 19.88
CA THR A 71 -9.92 2.93 21.17
C THR A 71 -9.71 1.58 21.89
N GLY A 72 -8.50 1.36 22.41
CA GLY A 72 -8.13 0.12 23.09
C GLY A 72 -7.62 -0.99 22.17
N TYR A 73 -7.57 -0.76 20.85
CA TYR A 73 -6.99 -1.67 19.86
C TYR A 73 -5.83 -1.01 19.11
N PHE A 74 -4.99 -1.83 18.48
CA PHE A 74 -3.82 -1.36 17.74
C PHE A 74 -3.58 -2.15 16.44
N ILE A 75 -2.74 -1.61 15.57
CA ILE A 75 -2.29 -2.24 14.33
C ILE A 75 -0.83 -2.65 14.48
N LEU A 76 -0.43 -3.74 13.83
CA LEU A 76 0.96 -4.19 13.76
C LEU A 76 1.67 -3.60 12.53
N GLY A 77 2.76 -2.88 12.73
CA GLY A 77 3.60 -2.33 11.67
C GLY A 77 4.92 -3.10 11.49
N ASP A 78 5.58 -2.90 10.36
CA ASP A 78 6.96 -3.35 10.15
C ASP A 78 7.96 -2.42 10.87
N GLY A 79 9.25 -2.74 10.80
CA GLY A 79 10.31 -1.93 11.41
C GLY A 79 10.58 -0.58 10.72
N GLY A 80 10.02 -0.36 9.53
CA GLY A 80 10.09 0.89 8.76
C GLY A 80 9.06 1.94 9.17
N TYR A 81 8.05 1.56 9.95
CA TYR A 81 7.11 2.49 10.58
C TYR A 81 7.56 2.90 11.99
N PRO A 82 7.07 4.04 12.50
CA PRO A 82 7.21 4.40 13.92
C PRO A 82 6.22 3.63 14.80
N CYS A 83 6.58 3.38 16.05
CA CYS A 83 5.63 2.99 17.09
C CYS A 83 4.87 4.25 17.54
N LEU A 84 3.54 4.23 17.48
CA LEU A 84 2.68 5.38 17.71
C LEU A 84 1.51 4.99 18.63
N GLU A 85 1.19 5.84 19.59
CA GLU A 85 -0.06 5.73 20.36
C GLU A 85 -1.22 6.44 19.64
N GLY A 86 -0.91 7.49 18.87
CA GLY A 86 -1.83 8.22 18.02
C GLY A 86 -1.08 8.94 16.89
N PRO A 87 -1.76 9.37 15.81
CA PRO A 87 -3.20 9.36 15.54
C PRO A 87 -3.81 8.00 15.18
N ILE A 88 -2.95 7.03 14.91
CA ILE A 88 -3.30 5.63 14.70
C ILE A 88 -2.41 4.86 15.67
N ALA A 89 -3.01 4.03 16.52
CA ALA A 89 -2.27 3.16 17.41
C ALA A 89 -1.55 2.08 16.58
N LEU A 90 -0.24 2.20 16.47
CA LEU A 90 0.62 1.38 15.63
C LEU A 90 1.78 0.85 16.47
N ILE A 91 1.88 -0.48 16.55
CA ILE A 91 2.92 -1.16 17.29
C ILE A 91 3.90 -1.79 16.30
N THR A 92 5.18 -1.47 16.47
CA THR A 92 6.27 -1.97 15.63
C THR A 92 7.25 -2.79 16.49
N PRO A 93 8.04 -3.70 15.89
CA PRO A 93 9.06 -4.44 16.64
C PRO A 93 10.09 -3.50 17.28
N TYR A 94 10.72 -3.96 18.37
CA TYR A 94 11.91 -3.33 18.92
C TYR A 94 13.02 -3.34 17.87
N ARG A 95 13.67 -2.17 17.66
CA ARG A 95 14.78 -2.04 16.72
C ARG A 95 16.00 -2.81 17.20
N GLU A 96 16.71 -3.41 16.27
CA GLU A 96 17.97 -4.09 16.56
C GLU A 96 19.10 -3.08 16.84
N PRO A 97 20.09 -3.46 17.68
CA PRO A 97 20.22 -4.73 18.40
C PRO A 97 19.28 -4.82 19.62
N VAL A 98 18.67 -6.00 19.83
CA VAL A 98 17.74 -6.24 20.94
C VAL A 98 18.41 -7.00 22.07
N ASN A 99 18.68 -6.32 23.19
CA ASN A 99 19.43 -6.90 24.31
C ASN A 99 18.52 -7.70 25.29
N GLY A 100 17.23 -7.36 25.38
CA GLY A 100 16.30 -8.00 26.32
C GLY A 100 15.70 -9.32 25.81
N ARG A 101 15.60 -10.34 26.69
CA ARG A 101 14.84 -11.58 26.40
C ARG A 101 13.37 -11.28 26.11
N ALA A 102 12.76 -10.35 26.86
CA ALA A 102 11.36 -9.96 26.68
C ALA A 102 11.14 -9.29 25.31
N GLN A 103 12.02 -8.37 24.92
CA GLN A 103 11.95 -7.69 23.63
C GLN A 103 12.12 -8.67 22.45
N ARG A 104 13.04 -9.65 22.56
CA ARG A 104 13.19 -10.71 21.56
C ARG A 104 11.95 -11.58 21.43
N LYS A 105 11.36 -12.00 22.57
CA LYS A 105 10.08 -12.73 22.57
C LYS A 105 8.96 -11.90 21.94
N PHE A 106 8.89 -10.62 22.26
CA PHE A 106 7.91 -9.71 21.67
C PHE A 106 8.06 -9.64 20.14
N ASN A 107 9.28 -9.37 19.64
CA ASN A 107 9.55 -9.34 18.20
C ASN A 107 9.19 -10.67 17.52
N TYR A 108 9.49 -11.81 18.15
CA TYR A 108 9.13 -13.13 17.65
C TYR A 108 7.61 -13.29 17.47
N HIS A 109 6.82 -12.96 18.49
CA HIS A 109 5.35 -13.05 18.41
C HIS A 109 4.75 -12.06 17.42
N LEU A 110 5.28 -10.82 17.38
CA LEU A 110 4.85 -9.80 16.43
C LEU A 110 5.11 -10.24 14.98
N SER A 111 6.30 -10.78 14.69
CA SER A 111 6.62 -11.33 13.36
C SER A 111 5.72 -12.50 12.98
N ARG A 112 5.37 -13.38 13.92
CA ARG A 112 4.42 -14.48 13.68
C ARG A 112 3.04 -13.98 13.30
N ALA A 113 2.50 -13.01 14.04
CA ALA A 113 1.22 -12.37 13.71
C ALA A 113 1.24 -11.74 12.31
N ARG A 114 2.33 -11.01 11.97
CA ARG A 114 2.51 -10.36 10.67
C ARG A 114 2.69 -11.32 9.50
N SER A 115 3.09 -12.57 9.73
CA SER A 115 3.24 -13.56 8.64
C SER A 115 1.97 -13.73 7.80
N SER A 116 0.79 -13.41 8.35
CA SER A 116 -0.48 -13.36 7.63
C SER A 116 -0.48 -12.31 6.51
N VAL A 117 -0.13 -11.06 6.81
CA VAL A 117 -0.11 -9.95 5.85
C VAL A 117 1.01 -10.09 4.83
N GLU A 118 2.18 -10.58 5.26
CA GLU A 118 3.32 -10.83 4.37
C GLU A 118 3.02 -11.92 3.34
N ARG A 119 2.37 -13.01 3.75
CA ARG A 119 1.90 -14.06 2.83
C ARG A 119 0.86 -13.52 1.85
N ALA A 120 -0.09 -12.72 2.33
CA ALA A 120 -1.10 -12.09 1.48
C ALA A 120 -0.44 -11.19 0.41
N PHE A 121 0.51 -10.34 0.80
CA PHE A 121 1.29 -9.53 -0.14
C PHE A 121 2.16 -10.37 -1.08
N GLY A 122 2.72 -11.49 -0.63
CA GLY A 122 3.45 -12.44 -1.47
C GLY A 122 2.60 -13.03 -2.58
N ILE A 123 1.37 -13.45 -2.25
CA ILE A 123 0.39 -13.93 -3.24
C ILE A 123 0.01 -12.79 -4.19
N MET A 124 -0.27 -11.60 -3.67
CA MET A 124 -0.65 -10.43 -4.46
C MET A 124 0.44 -10.03 -5.47
N LYS A 125 1.70 -9.93 -5.02
CA LYS A 125 2.85 -9.63 -5.89
C LYS A 125 3.04 -10.70 -6.96
N THR A 126 2.85 -11.97 -6.61
CA THR A 126 2.95 -13.09 -7.56
C THR A 126 1.85 -13.00 -8.63
N ARG A 127 0.60 -12.77 -8.23
CA ARG A 127 -0.53 -12.57 -9.17
C ARG A 127 -0.34 -11.34 -10.05
N TRP A 128 0.14 -10.23 -9.49
CA TRP A 128 0.44 -9.02 -10.25
C TRP A 128 1.48 -9.29 -11.34
N ARG A 129 2.54 -10.05 -11.01
CA ARG A 129 3.56 -10.46 -11.98
C ARG A 129 3.02 -11.43 -13.03
N SER A 130 2.18 -12.40 -12.65
CA SER A 130 1.70 -13.41 -13.59
C SER A 130 0.57 -12.93 -14.49
N THR A 131 -0.34 -12.09 -13.99
CA THR A 131 -1.51 -11.62 -14.74
C THR A 131 -1.26 -10.29 -15.43
N LEU A 132 -0.70 -9.29 -14.73
CA LEU A 132 -0.54 -7.96 -15.31
C LEU A 132 0.65 -7.86 -16.27
N PHE A 133 1.82 -8.40 -15.92
CA PHE A 133 2.97 -8.36 -16.85
C PHE A 133 2.75 -9.23 -18.08
N ARG A 134 2.18 -10.45 -17.93
CA ARG A 134 1.85 -11.30 -19.09
C ARG A 134 0.73 -10.74 -19.96
N ALA A 135 -0.27 -10.07 -19.38
CA ALA A 135 -1.30 -9.38 -20.17
C ALA A 135 -0.72 -8.17 -20.93
N LEU A 136 0.24 -7.45 -20.33
CA LEU A 136 0.95 -6.36 -21.01
C LEU A 136 1.89 -6.87 -22.10
N GLU A 137 2.53 -8.03 -21.93
CA GLU A 137 3.34 -8.68 -22.97
C GLU A 137 2.48 -9.30 -24.08
N GLY A 138 1.35 -9.94 -23.73
CA GLY A 138 0.42 -10.54 -24.68
C GLY A 138 -0.29 -9.52 -25.56
N CYS A 139 -0.70 -8.37 -25.00
CA CYS A 139 -1.32 -7.30 -25.79
C CYS A 139 -0.32 -6.55 -26.70
N TYR A 140 0.99 -6.64 -26.44
CA TYR A 140 2.04 -6.06 -27.30
C TYR A 140 2.71 -7.08 -28.24
N GLY A 141 2.58 -8.37 -27.98
CA GLY A 141 3.33 -9.44 -28.66
C GLY A 141 2.75 -9.91 -30.00
N GLU A 142 1.45 -9.78 -30.24
CA GLU A 142 0.83 -10.30 -31.49
C GLU A 142 0.78 -9.29 -32.65
N ARG A 143 1.01 -7.99 -32.39
CA ARG A 143 1.05 -6.96 -33.46
C ARG A 143 2.45 -6.67 -34.01
N MET A 144 3.50 -7.34 -33.50
CA MET A 144 4.90 -7.06 -33.84
C MET A 144 5.58 -8.10 -34.75
N LYS A 145 4.82 -8.95 -35.47
CA LYS A 145 5.39 -9.93 -36.43
C LYS A 145 5.15 -9.62 -37.91
N ARG A 146 4.49 -8.52 -38.28
CA ARG A 146 4.18 -8.21 -39.70
C ARG A 146 4.87 -7.01 -40.32
N THR A 147 5.54 -6.17 -39.54
CA THR A 147 6.22 -4.99 -40.08
C THR A 147 7.52 -4.84 -39.33
N GLY A 148 8.59 -5.41 -39.88
CA GLY A 148 9.95 -5.15 -39.41
C GLY A 148 10.26 -3.66 -39.60
N LEU A 149 10.00 -2.85 -38.59
CA LEU A 149 10.42 -1.45 -38.52
C LEU A 149 10.38 -1.00 -37.05
N VAL A 150 11.58 -0.87 -36.49
CA VAL A 150 11.83 -0.24 -35.21
C VAL A 150 11.59 1.27 -35.36
N LYS A 151 10.62 1.82 -34.62
CA LYS A 151 10.73 3.11 -33.94
C LYS A 151 9.65 3.25 -32.87
N ARG A 152 10.07 3.74 -31.71
CA ARG A 152 9.48 3.48 -30.38
C ARG A 152 8.45 4.51 -29.93
N GLU A 153 7.97 5.43 -30.78
CA GLU A 153 7.21 6.60 -30.31
C GLU A 153 5.86 6.86 -31.00
N ASP A 154 5.52 6.23 -32.12
CA ASP A 154 4.31 6.63 -32.88
C ASP A 154 3.03 5.81 -32.62
N CYS A 155 3.10 4.69 -31.89
CA CYS A 155 1.95 3.79 -31.73
C CYS A 155 0.96 4.21 -30.61
N LEU A 156 1.30 5.21 -29.79
CA LEU A 156 0.47 5.62 -28.64
C LEU A 156 -0.73 6.52 -29.00
N ARG A 157 -0.84 6.99 -30.25
CA ARG A 157 -1.79 8.05 -30.61
C ARG A 157 -3.15 7.57 -31.16
N MET A 158 -3.30 6.30 -31.54
CA MET A 158 -4.50 5.86 -32.30
C MET A 158 -5.58 5.11 -31.51
N GLU A 159 -5.35 4.72 -30.25
CA GLU A 159 -6.35 3.91 -29.50
C GLU A 159 -7.15 4.71 -28.46
N LEU A 160 -6.80 5.97 -28.21
CA LEU A 160 -7.46 6.80 -27.17
C LEU A 160 -8.80 7.43 -27.60
N GLU A 161 -9.17 7.39 -28.89
CA GLU A 161 -10.44 7.96 -29.36
C GLU A 161 -11.62 6.97 -29.35
N LYS A 162 -11.40 5.66 -29.12
CA LYS A 162 -12.46 4.65 -29.22
C LYS A 162 -13.10 4.22 -27.90
N GLN A 163 -12.48 4.49 -26.75
CA GLN A 163 -12.97 4.00 -25.46
C GLN A 163 -13.70 5.03 -24.59
N THR A 164 -13.94 6.24 -25.09
CA THR A 164 -14.74 7.29 -24.40
C THR A 164 -16.26 7.06 -24.48
N GLY A 165 -16.71 5.82 -24.72
CA GLY A 165 -18.11 5.46 -24.81
C GLY A 165 -18.53 4.52 -23.69
N SER A 166 -19.16 5.08 -22.65
CA SER A 166 -19.98 4.41 -21.64
C SER A 166 -19.31 4.10 -20.28
N MET A 167 -20.00 4.57 -19.23
CA MET A 167 -19.83 4.26 -17.81
C MET A 167 -18.73 4.98 -17.01
N VAL A 168 -18.93 6.29 -16.78
CA VAL A 168 -18.68 6.89 -15.45
C VAL A 168 -19.81 7.88 -15.16
N GLN A 169 -20.66 7.57 -14.17
CA GLN A 169 -21.61 8.53 -13.63
C GLN A 169 -20.83 9.69 -13.01
N ARG A 170 -21.16 10.90 -13.48
CA ARG A 170 -20.59 12.17 -13.03
C ARG A 170 -20.72 12.30 -11.51
N ARG A 171 -19.62 12.60 -10.83
CA ARG A 171 -19.67 13.53 -9.70
C ARG A 171 -19.00 14.83 -10.13
N GLN A 172 -19.79 15.89 -9.99
CA GLN A 172 -19.43 17.28 -10.26
C GLN A 172 -18.36 17.73 -9.25
N SER A 173 -17.33 18.42 -9.75
CA SER A 173 -16.54 19.42 -9.00
C SER A 173 -17.45 20.63 -8.67
N PRO A 174 -17.19 21.46 -7.64
CA PRO A 174 -15.94 22.24 -7.44
C PRO A 174 -15.47 22.23 -5.96
N THR A 175 -14.22 22.55 -5.58
CA THR A 175 -13.61 23.89 -5.59
C THR A 175 -12.12 23.82 -5.21
N GLU A 176 -11.30 24.58 -5.95
CA GLU A 176 -10.17 25.43 -5.53
C GLU A 176 -9.29 25.02 -4.32
N TYR A 177 -8.00 24.77 -4.59
CA TYR A 177 -6.93 24.90 -3.59
C TYR A 177 -6.13 26.18 -3.85
N PRO A 178 -5.87 27.02 -2.82
CA PRO A 178 -5.15 28.28 -2.97
C PRO A 178 -3.64 28.07 -3.18
N HIS A 179 -3.11 28.91 -4.06
CA HIS A 179 -1.72 29.07 -4.42
C HIS A 179 -0.93 29.63 -3.22
N TRP A 180 0.04 28.89 -2.68
CA TRP A 180 0.97 29.44 -1.69
C TRP A 180 2.28 29.82 -2.35
N GLY A 181 2.45 31.13 -2.49
CA GLY A 181 3.64 31.79 -2.98
C GLY A 181 4.82 31.70 -2.02
N SER A 182 5.98 31.94 -2.63
CA SER A 182 7.30 32.12 -2.05
C SER A 182 7.30 33.01 -0.81
N ARG A 183 8.05 32.63 0.22
CA ARG A 183 8.65 33.57 1.17
C ARG A 183 10.13 33.25 1.36
N GLN A 184 10.93 34.22 0.93
CA GLN A 184 12.19 34.58 1.57
C GLN A 184 11.89 34.94 3.02
N ASP A 185 12.72 34.45 3.94
CA ASP A 185 13.53 35.22 4.87
C ASP A 185 14.61 34.29 5.43
#